data_AF-A0A6A3E1X5-F1
#
_entry.id   AF-A0A6A3E1X5-F1
#
_cell.length_a   1.000
_cell.length_b   1.000
_cell.length_c   1.000
_cell.angle_alpha   90.00
_cell.angle_beta   90.00
_cell.angle_gamma   90.00
#
_symmetry.space_group_name_H-M   'P 1'
#
loop_
_entity.id
_entity.type
_entity.pdbx_description
1 polymer ?
#
loop_
_entity_poly.entity_id
_entity_poly.type
_entity_poly.pdbx_seq_one_letter_code
_entity_poly.pdbx_strand_id
1 'polypeptide(L)'
;MDVVLREKVEVVVYTDSDYANDPDDAKSISGYITYLDGNVISYGSRKQGINAQSSTEAEYISMNEGVKDILWMDGLLEELR
;
A
#
# COMPACT_ATOMS: atom_id res chain seq x y z
N MET A 1 5.29 -32.61 -7.09
CA MET A 1 4.96 -31.17 -7.08
C MET A 1 5.56 -30.64 -5.80
N ASP A 2 6.83 -30.30 -5.89
CA ASP A 2 7.66 -30.03 -4.73
C ASP A 2 7.33 -28.65 -4.20
N VAL A 3 6.64 -28.62 -3.06
CA VAL A 3 6.42 -27.39 -2.31
C VAL A 3 7.75 -27.04 -1.67
N VAL A 4 8.56 -26.27 -2.40
CA VAL A 4 9.80 -25.68 -1.88
C VAL A 4 9.39 -24.65 -0.84
N LEU A 5 9.41 -25.07 0.43
CA LEU A 5 9.20 -24.17 1.56
C LEU A 5 10.34 -23.15 1.58
N ARG A 6 10.05 -21.92 1.15
CA ARG A 6 10.92 -20.78 1.43
C ARG A 6 10.91 -20.54 2.94
N GLU A 7 12.07 -20.53 3.58
CA GLU A 7 12.19 -20.27 5.03
C GLU A 7 11.78 -18.85 5.45
N LYS A 8 11.51 -17.97 4.48
CA LYS A 8 11.13 -16.58 4.71
C LYS A 8 10.08 -16.15 3.70
N VAL A 9 8.93 -15.71 4.21
CA VAL A 9 7.86 -15.07 3.44
C VAL A 9 8.28 -13.63 3.13
N GLU A 10 8.15 -13.22 1.87
CA GLU A 10 8.46 -11.86 1.42
C GLU A 10 7.17 -11.03 1.24
N VAL A 11 7.05 -9.93 1.99
CA VAL A 11 5.98 -8.93 1.83
C VAL A 11 6.57 -7.68 1.18
N VAL A 12 6.00 -7.25 0.05
CA VAL A 12 6.43 -6.04 -0.68
C VAL A 12 5.21 -5.16 -0.96
N VAL A 13 5.34 -3.85 -0.72
CA VAL A 13 4.29 -2.89 -1.07
C VAL A 13 4.85 -1.80 -1.96
N TYR A 14 4.09 -1.50 -3.01
CA TYR A 14 4.30 -0.32 -3.86
C TYR A 14 3.17 0.67 -3.60
N THR A 15 3.51 1.95 -3.60
CA THR A 15 2.58 3.06 -3.36
C THR A 15 2.79 4.13 -4.43
N ASP A 16 1.73 4.85 -4.76
CA ASP A 16 1.71 5.86 -5.82
C ASP A 16 0.68 6.94 -5.45
N SER A 17 0.86 8.19 -5.90
CA SER A 17 -0.11 9.25 -5.66
C SER A 17 -0.40 10.09 -6.91
N ASP A 18 -1.69 10.32 -7.13
CA ASP A 18 -2.17 11.23 -8.17
C ASP A 18 -2.50 12.57 -7.53
N TYR A 19 -1.61 13.56 -7.70
CA TYR A 19 -1.64 14.83 -6.98
C TYR A 19 -2.75 15.77 -7.46
N ALA A 20 -3.61 16.19 -6.54
CA ALA A 20 -4.63 17.22 -6.73
C ALA A 20 -5.56 17.02 -7.95
N ASN A 21 -5.84 15.76 -8.32
CA ASN A 21 -6.64 15.40 -9.50
C ASN A 21 -8.17 15.59 -9.29
N ASP A 22 -8.65 15.71 -8.06
CA ASP A 22 -10.07 15.94 -7.81
C ASP A 22 -10.47 17.40 -8.12
N PRO A 23 -11.43 17.67 -9.02
CA PRO A 23 -11.77 19.03 -9.44
C PRO A 23 -12.61 19.81 -8.42
N ASP A 24 -13.28 19.14 -7.46
CA ASP A 24 -14.18 19.77 -6.50
C ASP A 24 -13.43 20.25 -5.24
N ASP A 25 -12.48 19.44 -4.75
CA ASP A 25 -11.72 19.76 -3.53
C ASP A 25 -10.19 19.70 -3.67
N ALA A 26 -9.64 19.47 -4.88
CA ALA A 26 -8.21 19.40 -5.15
C ALA A 26 -7.43 18.40 -4.28
N LYS A 27 -8.08 17.33 -3.81
CA LYS A 27 -7.41 16.25 -3.08
C LYS A 27 -6.78 15.24 -4.03
N SER A 28 -5.64 14.73 -3.58
CA SER A 28 -4.91 13.67 -4.27
C SER A 28 -5.58 12.30 -4.06
N ILE A 29 -5.29 11.36 -4.95
CA ILE A 29 -5.66 9.96 -4.80
C ILE A 29 -4.41 9.15 -4.42
N SER A 30 -4.46 8.38 -3.34
CA SER A 30 -3.41 7.43 -2.97
C SER A 30 -3.73 6.03 -3.50
N GLY A 31 -2.81 5.44 -4.25
CA GLY A 31 -2.80 4.03 -4.63
C GLY A 31 -1.80 3.22 -3.81
N TYR A 32 -2.11 1.94 -3.58
CA TYR A 32 -1.16 0.95 -3.07
C TYR A 32 -1.46 -0.45 -3.61
N ILE A 33 -0.42 -1.29 -3.66
CA ILE A 33 -0.51 -2.71 -4.03
C ILE A 33 0.51 -3.53 -3.24
N THR A 34 0.04 -4.62 -2.66
CA THR A 34 0.77 -5.49 -1.73
C THR A 34 0.94 -6.89 -2.32
N TYR A 35 2.17 -7.38 -2.25
CA TYR A 35 2.60 -8.67 -2.74
C TYR A 35 3.05 -9.58 -1.60
N LEU A 36 2.72 -10.87 -1.70
CA LEU A 36 3.19 -11.97 -0.86
C LEU A 36 3.91 -12.99 -1.74
N ASP A 37 5.21 -13.18 -1.54
CA ASP A 37 6.06 -14.05 -2.37
C ASP A 37 5.88 -13.82 -3.88
N GLY A 38 5.69 -12.56 -4.28
CA GLY A 38 5.49 -12.14 -5.67
C GLY A 38 4.04 -12.25 -6.20
N ASN A 39 3.06 -12.61 -5.37
CA ASN A 39 1.64 -12.66 -5.72
C ASN A 39 0.88 -11.49 -5.12
N VAL A 40 0.02 -10.81 -5.89
CA VAL A 40 -0.82 -9.71 -5.36
C VAL A 40 -1.85 -10.27 -4.37
N ILE A 41 -1.90 -9.71 -3.16
CA ILE A 41 -2.81 -10.13 -2.08
C ILE A 41 -3.73 -9.00 -1.59
N SER A 42 -3.30 -7.75 -1.67
CA SER A 42 -4.09 -6.56 -1.33
C SER A 42 -3.77 -5.45 -2.32
N TYR A 43 -4.75 -4.60 -2.61
CA TYR A 43 -4.57 -3.38 -3.38
C TYR A 43 -5.71 -2.43 -3.08
N GLY A 44 -5.47 -1.12 -3.24
CA GLY A 44 -6.49 -0.13 -3.04
C GLY A 44 -6.15 1.21 -3.67
N SER A 45 -7.20 1.97 -3.97
CA SER A 45 -7.10 3.37 -4.37
C SER A 45 -8.11 4.18 -3.55
N ARG A 46 -7.69 5.31 -2.99
CA ARG A 46 -8.52 6.12 -2.09
C ARG A 46 -8.18 7.61 -2.20
N LYS A 47 -9.21 8.45 -2.17
CA LYS A 47 -9.08 9.90 -2.01
C LYS A 47 -8.43 10.20 -0.66
N GLN A 48 -7.39 11.04 -0.64
CA GLN A 48 -6.71 11.43 0.59
C GLN A 48 -7.67 12.21 1.51
N GLY A 49 -7.50 12.09 2.83
CA GLY A 49 -8.34 12.81 3.79
C GLY A 49 -8.06 14.31 3.80
N ILE A 50 -6.79 14.67 3.62
CA ILE A 50 -6.24 16.03 3.62
C ILE A 50 -5.81 16.45 2.21
N ASN A 51 -5.71 17.76 1.99
CA ASN A 51 -5.12 18.33 0.78
C ASN A 51 -3.60 18.38 0.94
N ALA A 52 -2.88 17.56 0.17
CA ALA A 52 -1.43 17.69 0.06
C ALA A 52 -1.05 19.05 -0.56
N GLN A 53 0.02 19.67 -0.08
CA GLN A 53 0.55 20.93 -0.61
C GLN A 53 1.61 20.72 -1.71
N SER A 54 2.02 19.47 -1.95
CA SER A 54 2.95 19.07 -3.01
C SER A 54 2.75 17.61 -3.41
N SER A 55 3.27 17.21 -4.57
CA SER A 55 3.31 15.80 -4.97
C SER A 55 4.12 14.94 -4.00
N THR A 56 5.24 15.43 -3.49
CA THR A 56 6.05 14.72 -2.46
C THR A 56 5.26 14.43 -1.19
N GLU A 57 4.39 15.35 -0.76
CA GLU A 57 3.51 15.12 0.39
C GLU A 57 2.41 14.12 0.06
N ALA A 58 1.84 14.18 -1.15
CA ALA A 58 0.88 13.17 -1.61
C ALA A 58 1.48 11.76 -1.67
N GLU A 59 2.75 11.62 -2.08
CA GLU A 59 3.48 10.35 -2.02
C GLU A 59 3.76 9.89 -0.59
N TYR A 60 4.05 10.82 0.32
CA TYR A 60 4.24 10.44 1.72
C TYR A 60 2.93 9.95 2.36
N ILE A 61 1.79 10.50 1.94
CA ILE A 61 0.45 10.03 2.34
C ILE A 61 0.15 8.68 1.69
N SER A 62 0.43 8.47 0.39
CA SER A 62 0.27 7.15 -0.27
C SER A 62 1.19 6.07 0.32
N MET A 63 2.36 6.44 0.84
CA MET A 63 3.24 5.54 1.58
C MET A 63 2.65 5.13 2.94
N ASN A 64 2.08 6.07 3.71
CA ASN A 64 1.48 5.79 5.03
C ASN A 64 0.26 4.86 4.92
N GLU A 65 -0.77 5.32 4.21
CA GLU A 65 -1.16 4.63 2.98
C GLU A 65 -1.03 3.09 2.97
N GLY A 66 0.07 2.60 2.37
CA GLY A 66 0.43 1.18 2.28
C GLY A 66 1.17 0.58 3.49
N VAL A 67 1.89 1.36 4.31
CA VAL A 67 2.52 0.86 5.56
C VAL A 67 1.47 0.24 6.51
N LYS A 68 0.24 0.77 6.53
CA LYS A 68 -0.87 0.17 7.28
C LYS A 68 -1.23 -1.23 6.79
N ASP A 69 -1.16 -1.46 5.47
CA ASP A 69 -1.42 -2.77 4.86
C ASP A 69 -0.29 -3.75 5.20
N ILE A 70 0.99 -3.32 5.14
CA ILE A 70 2.13 -4.11 5.65
C ILE A 70 1.90 -4.54 7.10
N LEU A 71 1.60 -3.59 7.99
CA LEU A 71 1.46 -3.87 9.42
C LEU A 71 0.29 -4.81 9.72
N TRP A 72 -0.79 -4.74 8.93
CA TRP A 72 -1.91 -5.67 9.02
C TRP A 72 -1.53 -7.07 8.53
N MET A 73 -0.80 -7.16 7.41
CA MET A 73 -0.30 -8.44 6.88
C MET A 73 0.71 -9.10 7.81
N ASP A 74 1.60 -8.33 8.44
CA ASP A 74 2.59 -8.82 9.41
C ASP A 74 1.90 -9.47 10.61
N GLY A 75 0.92 -8.78 11.22
CA GLY A 75 0.10 -9.34 12.30
C GLY A 75 -0.71 -10.58 11.89
N LEU A 76 -1.27 -10.59 10.67
CA LEU A 76 -1.97 -11.78 10.14
C LEU A 76 -1.02 -12.97 9.95
N LEU A 77 0.20 -12.73 9.48
CA LEU A 77 1.23 -13.77 9.32
C LEU A 77 1.75 -14.27 10.68
N GLU A 78 1.79 -13.44 11.71
CA GLU A 78 2.07 -13.87 13.09
C GLU A 78 0.94 -14.74 13.66
N GLU A 79 -0.34 -14.42 13.40
CA GLU A 79 -1.49 -15.23 13.86
C GLU A 79 -1.63 -16.59 13.12
N LEU A 80 -1.15 -16.68 11.88
CA LEU A 80 -1.23 -17.90 11.05
C LEU A 80 -0.06 -18.89 11.27
N ARG A 81 0.87 -18.59 12.17
CA ARG A 81 2.10 -19.34 12.42
C ARG A 81 1.97 -20.45 13.47
#